data_AF-A0A3D4MEC9-F1
#
_entry.id   AF-A0A3D4MEC9-F1
#
_cell.length_a   1.000
_cell.length_b   1.000
_cell.length_c   1.000
_cell.angle_alpha   90.00
_cell.angle_beta   90.00
_cell.angle_gamma   90.00
#
_symmetry.space_group_name_H-M   'P 1'
#
loop_
_entity.id
_entity.type
_entity.pdbx_description
1 polymer ?
#
loop_
_entity_poly.entity_id
_entity_poly.type
_entity_poly.pdbx_seq_one_letter_code
_entity_poly.pdbx_strand_id
1 'polypeptide(L)'
;MTDFRDSGLPNNPEMFKAYLTYRQNIENLPEEIRAEEAPLKVARIISEHTADDKPVILALLGLMPESTWGLMGKRFGGDIAESLEESRLHVATGYAYLRDASPLVKQITMAGAIKAFEKVEQGADEMAESLSIIRMSGQAPMNFKTPVVLITDTYAKIRNACEGTSGMPGLEATYAEKFERMKYAQADMIGQMAELGIFIAGMPPGAAPAEIRYPTFEESGLMDTPKVRAAYDVLTTHTRVRPEDFEGAIYAAQLLSTTSPTKNPTAIAAALIDIGIREMSPYDSVFLQKKLDWDVLEVLNTATVYQISHPQQVLGAPIEFRQVAVANAIAVMDDAREGGKEFMRVVAENPEYPKGNILQNMLALKRVSIMSQQLFAPALGRTDMPELDRLFADKLKELN
;
A
#
# COMPACT_ATOMS: atom_id res chain seq x y z
N MET A 1 -21.09 -21.43 -14.90
CA MET A 1 -19.85 -21.91 -14.29
C MET A 1 -19.16 -22.84 -15.28
N THR A 2 -17.85 -22.66 -15.47
CA THR A 2 -17.09 -23.31 -16.55
C THR A 2 -16.93 -24.83 -16.35
N ASP A 3 -16.81 -25.64 -17.41
CA ASP A 3 -16.45 -27.07 -17.33
C ASP A 3 -14.90 -27.23 -17.27
N PHE A 4 -14.38 -28.32 -16.72
CA PHE A 4 -12.93 -28.59 -16.75
C PHE A 4 -12.37 -28.63 -18.18
N ARG A 5 -13.12 -29.19 -19.14
CA ARG A 5 -12.67 -29.29 -20.54
C ARG A 5 -12.54 -27.93 -21.20
N ASP A 6 -13.37 -26.99 -20.79
CA ASP A 6 -13.37 -25.60 -21.26
C ASP A 6 -12.59 -24.68 -20.30
N SER A 7 -11.90 -25.28 -19.32
CA SER A 7 -11.24 -24.54 -18.24
C SER A 7 -9.92 -23.92 -18.68
N GLY A 8 -9.38 -24.29 -19.85
CA GLY A 8 -8.05 -23.86 -20.30
C GLY A 8 -6.88 -24.42 -19.46
N LEU A 9 -7.15 -25.23 -18.43
CA LEU A 9 -6.13 -25.84 -17.59
C LEU A 9 -5.51 -27.08 -18.27
N PRO A 10 -4.28 -27.46 -17.91
CA PRO A 10 -3.66 -28.69 -18.39
C PRO A 10 -4.53 -29.93 -18.12
N ASN A 11 -4.72 -30.75 -19.15
CA ASN A 11 -5.56 -31.94 -19.05
C ASN A 11 -4.79 -33.11 -18.41
N ASN A 12 -4.58 -33.05 -17.09
CA ASN A 12 -3.96 -34.11 -16.32
C ASN A 12 -4.76 -34.46 -15.03
N PRO A 13 -4.53 -35.64 -14.42
CA PRO A 13 -5.32 -36.08 -13.27
C PRO A 13 -5.23 -35.19 -12.03
N GLU A 14 -4.05 -34.62 -11.74
CA GLU A 14 -3.87 -33.77 -10.57
C GLU A 14 -4.54 -32.40 -10.75
N MET A 15 -4.47 -31.82 -11.96
CA MET A 15 -5.25 -30.63 -12.33
C MET A 15 -6.76 -30.87 -12.20
N PHE A 16 -7.25 -31.98 -12.73
CA PHE A 16 -8.67 -32.30 -12.64
C PHE A 16 -9.13 -32.43 -11.19
N LYS A 17 -8.31 -33.07 -10.35
CA LYS A 17 -8.56 -33.25 -8.91
C LYS A 17 -8.53 -31.90 -8.16
N ALA A 18 -7.59 -31.01 -8.46
CA ALA A 18 -7.52 -29.66 -7.89
C ALA A 18 -8.73 -28.82 -8.32
N TYR A 19 -9.07 -28.87 -9.61
CA TYR A 19 -10.26 -28.22 -10.16
C TYR A 19 -11.53 -28.65 -9.44
N LEU A 20 -11.79 -29.96 -9.31
CA LEU A 20 -12.97 -30.44 -8.59
C LEU A 20 -13.01 -29.98 -7.14
N THR A 21 -11.86 -29.90 -6.47
CA THR A 21 -11.76 -29.42 -5.09
C THR A 21 -12.13 -27.94 -4.99
N TYR A 22 -11.58 -27.12 -5.89
CA TYR A 22 -11.95 -25.72 -6.04
C TYR A 22 -13.45 -25.54 -6.29
N ARG A 23 -14.02 -26.33 -7.22
CA ARG A 23 -15.44 -26.27 -7.59
C ARG A 23 -16.36 -26.57 -6.42
N GLN A 24 -16.07 -27.63 -5.66
CA GLN A 24 -16.85 -27.98 -4.47
C GLN A 24 -16.80 -26.89 -3.40
N ASN A 25 -15.65 -26.23 -3.24
CA ASN A 25 -15.51 -25.17 -2.24
C ASN A 25 -16.20 -23.88 -2.66
N ILE A 26 -16.06 -23.48 -3.93
CA ILE A 26 -16.61 -22.19 -4.40
C ILE A 26 -18.14 -22.18 -4.36
N GLU A 27 -18.81 -23.33 -4.48
CA GLU A 27 -20.28 -23.43 -4.43
C GLU A 27 -20.89 -22.85 -3.15
N ASN A 28 -20.15 -22.86 -2.04
CA ASN A 28 -20.59 -22.34 -0.74
C ASN A 28 -20.29 -20.85 -0.53
N LEU A 29 -19.66 -20.18 -1.50
CA LEU A 29 -19.36 -18.74 -1.43
C LEU A 29 -20.50 -17.88 -2.00
N PRO A 30 -20.58 -16.59 -1.62
CA PRO A 30 -21.50 -15.62 -2.22
C PRO A 30 -21.45 -15.62 -3.76
N GLU A 31 -22.59 -15.35 -4.41
CA GLU A 31 -22.72 -15.40 -5.87
C GLU A 31 -21.74 -14.46 -6.59
N GLU A 32 -21.46 -13.30 -6.00
CA GLU A 32 -20.53 -12.31 -6.54
C GLU A 32 -19.11 -12.87 -6.64
N ILE A 33 -18.68 -13.62 -5.61
CA ILE A 33 -17.37 -14.28 -5.58
C ILE A 33 -17.34 -15.47 -6.54
N ARG A 34 -18.44 -16.24 -6.61
CA ARG A 34 -18.58 -17.38 -7.52
C ARG A 34 -18.51 -16.95 -8.99
N ALA A 35 -19.22 -15.88 -9.34
CA ALA A 35 -19.33 -15.37 -10.71
C ALA A 35 -17.98 -14.85 -11.24
N GLU A 36 -17.10 -14.39 -10.36
CA GLU A 36 -15.78 -13.89 -10.77
C GLU A 36 -14.87 -15.01 -11.28
N GLU A 37 -15.08 -16.26 -10.81
CA GLU A 37 -14.22 -17.43 -11.03
C GLU A 37 -12.72 -17.08 -10.85
N ALA A 38 -12.41 -16.24 -9.85
CA ALA A 38 -11.09 -15.64 -9.70
C ALA A 38 -9.94 -16.66 -9.60
N PRO A 39 -10.02 -17.72 -8.77
CA PRO A 39 -8.96 -18.74 -8.70
C PRO A 39 -8.71 -19.43 -10.03
N LEU A 40 -9.77 -19.70 -10.80
CA LEU A 40 -9.65 -20.34 -12.11
C LEU A 40 -8.93 -19.44 -13.11
N LYS A 41 -9.28 -18.15 -13.16
CA LYS A 41 -8.62 -17.18 -14.05
C LYS A 41 -7.14 -17.01 -13.71
N VAL A 42 -6.79 -16.93 -12.43
CA VAL A 42 -5.40 -16.84 -11.98
C VAL A 42 -4.63 -18.11 -12.36
N ALA A 43 -5.22 -19.29 -12.15
CA ALA A 43 -4.61 -20.56 -12.51
C ALA A 43 -4.35 -20.70 -14.02
N ARG A 44 -5.28 -20.22 -14.87
CA ARG A 44 -5.09 -20.18 -16.33
C ARG A 44 -3.87 -19.35 -16.73
N ILE A 45 -3.78 -18.11 -16.24
CA ILE A 45 -2.64 -17.21 -16.52
C ILE A 45 -1.32 -17.90 -16.15
N ILE A 46 -1.25 -18.53 -14.97
CA ILE A 46 -0.03 -19.26 -14.56
C ILE A 46 0.26 -20.42 -15.52
N SER A 47 -0.74 -21.21 -15.89
CA SER A 47 -0.56 -22.40 -16.74
C SER A 47 -0.05 -22.08 -18.15
N GLU A 48 -0.24 -20.85 -18.64
CA GLU A 48 0.33 -20.38 -19.91
C GLU A 48 1.86 -20.19 -19.85
N HIS A 49 2.41 -20.09 -18.63
CA HIS A 49 3.81 -19.74 -18.40
C HIS A 49 4.62 -20.85 -17.71
N THR A 50 4.01 -21.98 -17.37
CA THR A 50 4.71 -23.11 -16.75
C THR A 50 4.08 -24.46 -17.08
N ALA A 51 4.91 -25.50 -17.10
CA ALA A 51 4.48 -26.89 -17.10
C ALA A 51 4.42 -27.50 -15.68
N ASP A 52 4.84 -26.74 -14.67
CA ASP A 52 4.71 -27.13 -13.26
C ASP A 52 3.26 -26.95 -12.80
N ASP A 53 2.66 -28.05 -12.39
CA ASP A 53 1.30 -28.12 -11.86
C ASP A 53 1.16 -27.39 -10.51
N LYS A 54 2.22 -27.31 -9.71
CA LYS A 54 2.16 -26.83 -8.32
C LYS A 54 1.63 -25.38 -8.19
N PRO A 55 2.17 -24.37 -8.88
CA PRO A 55 1.64 -23.01 -8.78
C PRO A 55 0.20 -22.88 -9.34
N VAL A 56 -0.17 -23.72 -10.31
CA VAL A 56 -1.53 -23.78 -10.86
C VAL A 56 -2.51 -24.35 -9.82
N ILE A 57 -2.15 -25.44 -9.14
CA ILE A 57 -2.93 -26.01 -8.03
C ILE A 57 -3.09 -24.99 -6.91
N LEU A 58 -1.98 -24.36 -6.50
CA LEU A 58 -2.00 -23.40 -5.42
C LEU A 58 -2.91 -22.20 -5.74
N ALA A 59 -2.90 -21.71 -6.98
CA ALA A 59 -3.82 -20.68 -7.44
C ALA A 59 -5.29 -21.10 -7.36
N LEU A 60 -5.63 -22.33 -7.80
CA LEU A 60 -7.00 -22.86 -7.71
C LEU A 60 -7.49 -22.97 -6.25
N LEU A 61 -6.58 -23.32 -5.34
CA LEU A 61 -6.87 -23.52 -3.93
C LEU A 61 -6.77 -22.22 -3.10
N GLY A 62 -6.48 -21.07 -3.72
CA GLY A 62 -6.23 -19.81 -3.01
C GLY A 62 -7.40 -19.26 -2.16
N LEU A 63 -8.63 -19.74 -2.38
CA LEU A 63 -9.81 -19.40 -1.58
C LEU A 63 -10.26 -20.51 -0.62
N MET A 64 -9.41 -21.53 -0.39
CA MET A 64 -9.73 -22.61 0.54
C MET A 64 -9.70 -22.09 2.00
N PRO A 65 -10.71 -22.40 2.82
CA PRO A 65 -10.71 -22.04 4.24
C PRO A 65 -9.53 -22.65 4.98
N GLU A 66 -8.99 -21.94 5.97
CA GLU A 66 -7.84 -22.38 6.77
C GLU A 66 -8.01 -23.76 7.40
N SER A 67 -9.23 -24.07 7.86
CA SER A 67 -9.59 -25.36 8.44
C SER A 67 -9.37 -26.55 7.50
N THR A 68 -9.23 -26.29 6.19
CA THR A 68 -9.03 -27.32 5.16
C THR A 68 -7.59 -27.46 4.69
N TRP A 69 -6.67 -26.57 5.09
CA TRP A 69 -5.31 -26.55 4.57
C TRP A 69 -4.53 -27.82 4.89
N GLY A 70 -4.68 -28.39 6.09
CA GLY A 70 -4.07 -29.68 6.43
C GLY A 70 -4.56 -30.84 5.56
N LEU A 71 -5.81 -30.79 5.07
CA LEU A 71 -6.33 -31.75 4.10
C LEU A 71 -5.75 -31.50 2.71
N MET A 72 -5.62 -30.23 2.29
CA MET A 72 -4.98 -29.87 1.02
C MET A 72 -3.54 -30.34 0.98
N GLY A 73 -2.80 -30.17 2.08
CA GLY A 73 -1.43 -30.67 2.21
C GLY A 73 -1.32 -32.18 2.03
N LYS A 74 -2.24 -32.95 2.64
CA LYS A 74 -2.31 -34.41 2.43
C LYS A 74 -2.66 -34.81 1.00
N ARG A 75 -3.45 -33.99 0.30
CA ARG A 75 -4.02 -34.32 -1.02
C ARG A 75 -3.13 -33.91 -2.19
N PHE A 76 -2.36 -32.83 -2.04
CA PHE A 76 -1.60 -32.20 -3.11
C PHE A 76 -0.12 -31.94 -2.76
N GLY A 77 0.34 -32.25 -1.54
CA GLY A 77 1.72 -32.06 -1.09
C GLY A 77 1.81 -31.18 0.16
N GLY A 78 2.67 -31.55 1.13
CA GLY A 78 2.74 -30.86 2.43
C GLY A 78 3.08 -29.37 2.33
N ASP A 79 3.86 -29.02 1.32
CA ASP A 79 4.25 -27.66 0.94
C ASP A 79 3.10 -26.79 0.40
N ILE A 80 2.00 -27.38 -0.08
CA ILE A 80 0.80 -26.63 -0.48
C ILE A 80 0.16 -25.96 0.73
N ALA A 81 0.09 -26.63 1.88
CA ALA A 81 -0.49 -26.05 3.09
C ALA A 81 0.32 -24.84 3.56
N GLU A 82 1.65 -24.98 3.59
CA GLU A 82 2.57 -23.89 3.95
C GLU A 82 2.46 -22.72 2.96
N SER A 83 2.35 -23.01 1.65
CA SER A 83 2.22 -21.97 0.63
C SER A 83 0.86 -21.25 0.67
N LEU A 84 -0.22 -21.95 1.07
CA LEU A 84 -1.55 -21.34 1.29
C LEU A 84 -1.51 -20.40 2.49
N GLU A 85 -0.84 -20.81 3.58
CA GLU A 85 -0.63 -19.98 4.76
C GLU A 85 0.18 -18.73 4.44
N GLU A 86 1.33 -18.90 3.78
CA GLU A 86 2.18 -17.80 3.34
C GLU A 86 1.40 -16.83 2.42
N SER A 87 0.72 -17.36 1.40
CA SER A 87 -0.10 -16.57 0.50
C SER A 87 -1.15 -15.76 1.25
N ARG A 88 -1.83 -16.36 2.24
CA ARG A 88 -2.84 -15.65 3.03
C ARG A 88 -2.24 -14.52 3.87
N LEU A 89 -1.05 -14.70 4.44
CA LEU A 89 -0.36 -13.65 5.18
C LEU A 89 0.01 -12.47 4.28
N HIS A 90 0.48 -12.73 3.06
CA HIS A 90 0.75 -11.67 2.10
C HIS A 90 -0.53 -10.97 1.62
N VAL A 91 -1.61 -11.71 1.36
CA VAL A 91 -2.92 -11.11 1.02
C VAL A 91 -3.42 -10.22 2.16
N ALA A 92 -3.33 -10.69 3.41
CA ALA A 92 -3.81 -9.96 4.59
C ALA A 92 -3.04 -8.65 4.86
N THR A 93 -1.80 -8.55 4.37
CA THR A 93 -0.99 -7.32 4.43
C THR A 93 -1.05 -6.50 3.14
N GLY A 94 -1.93 -6.84 2.19
CA GLY A 94 -2.01 -6.15 0.90
C GLY A 94 -0.73 -6.28 0.06
N TYR A 95 -0.01 -7.39 0.23
CA TYR A 95 1.28 -7.69 -0.40
C TYR A 95 2.42 -6.74 0.00
N ALA A 96 2.32 -6.11 1.16
CA ALA A 96 3.34 -5.24 1.77
C ALA A 96 4.76 -5.80 1.72
N TYR A 97 4.92 -7.09 2.03
CA TYR A 97 6.20 -7.78 2.17
C TYR A 97 6.52 -8.72 1.02
N LEU A 98 5.93 -8.50 -0.15
CA LEU A 98 6.02 -9.44 -1.29
C LEU A 98 7.46 -9.76 -1.69
N ARG A 99 8.42 -8.86 -1.44
CA ARG A 99 9.84 -9.09 -1.74
C ARG A 99 10.40 -10.32 -1.02
N ASP A 100 9.92 -10.60 0.19
CA ASP A 100 10.36 -11.74 1.03
C ASP A 100 9.54 -13.01 0.77
N ALA A 101 8.50 -12.93 -0.05
CA ALA A 101 7.63 -14.06 -0.36
C ALA A 101 8.35 -15.12 -1.19
N SER A 102 7.91 -16.37 -1.06
CA SER A 102 8.36 -17.47 -1.90
C SER A 102 8.06 -17.22 -3.38
N PRO A 103 8.81 -17.86 -4.29
CA PRO A 103 8.55 -17.79 -5.74
C PRO A 103 7.10 -18.11 -6.10
N LEU A 104 6.48 -19.09 -5.43
CA LEU A 104 5.09 -19.49 -5.68
C LEU A 104 4.10 -18.39 -5.35
N VAL A 105 4.25 -17.71 -4.20
CA VAL A 105 3.37 -16.60 -3.81
C VAL A 105 3.56 -15.40 -4.75
N LYS A 106 4.79 -15.14 -5.20
CA LYS A 106 5.07 -14.10 -6.22
C LYS A 106 4.37 -14.40 -7.54
N GLN A 107 4.43 -15.63 -8.03
CA GLN A 107 3.76 -16.05 -9.26
C GLN A 107 2.23 -15.86 -9.17
N ILE A 108 1.61 -16.29 -8.07
CA ILE A 108 0.16 -16.13 -7.87
C ILE A 108 -0.23 -14.66 -7.76
N THR A 109 0.57 -13.85 -7.05
CA THR A 109 0.33 -12.41 -6.90
C THR A 109 0.39 -11.70 -8.25
N MET A 110 1.39 -12.02 -9.08
CA MET A 110 1.52 -11.47 -10.44
C MET A 110 0.35 -11.88 -11.34
N ALA A 111 -0.05 -13.15 -11.33
CA ALA A 111 -1.20 -13.61 -12.11
C ALA A 111 -2.52 -12.98 -11.62
N GLY A 112 -2.68 -12.79 -10.31
CA GLY A 112 -3.79 -12.04 -9.71
C GLY A 112 -3.84 -10.57 -10.16
N ALA A 113 -2.69 -9.92 -10.25
CA ALA A 113 -2.57 -8.56 -10.76
C ALA A 113 -2.87 -8.47 -12.27
N ILE A 114 -2.37 -9.40 -13.09
CA ILE A 114 -2.69 -9.47 -14.53
C ILE A 114 -4.21 -9.58 -14.73
N LYS A 115 -4.88 -10.44 -13.97
CA LYS A 115 -6.35 -10.52 -13.98
C LYS A 115 -7.01 -9.17 -13.64
N ALA A 116 -6.46 -8.42 -12.68
CA ALA A 116 -6.99 -7.10 -12.33
C ALA A 116 -6.76 -6.08 -13.45
N PHE A 117 -5.62 -6.13 -14.13
CA PHE A 117 -5.31 -5.29 -15.29
C PHE A 117 -6.30 -5.52 -16.43
N GLU A 118 -6.57 -6.79 -16.76
CA GLU A 118 -7.54 -7.15 -17.80
C GLU A 118 -8.96 -6.68 -17.48
N LYS A 119 -9.33 -6.65 -16.18
CA LYS A 119 -10.61 -6.09 -15.74
C LYS A 119 -10.70 -4.57 -15.92
N VAL A 120 -9.60 -3.85 -15.73
CA VAL A 120 -9.53 -2.40 -15.99
C VAL A 120 -9.62 -2.13 -17.48
N GLU A 121 -8.87 -2.89 -18.31
CA GLU A 121 -8.93 -2.76 -19.77
C GLU A 121 -10.37 -2.98 -20.28
N GLN A 122 -11.03 -4.07 -19.87
CA GLN A 122 -12.43 -4.31 -20.22
C GLN A 122 -13.35 -3.20 -19.72
N GLY A 123 -13.16 -2.74 -18.47
CA GLY A 123 -13.96 -1.66 -17.90
C GLY A 123 -13.77 -0.32 -18.62
N ALA A 124 -12.59 -0.05 -19.15
CA ALA A 124 -12.30 1.15 -19.95
C ALA A 124 -13.04 1.11 -21.29
N ASP A 125 -13.10 -0.05 -21.95
CA ASP A 125 -13.86 -0.22 -23.20
C ASP A 125 -15.38 -0.01 -22.96
N GLU A 126 -15.95 -0.65 -21.93
CA GLU A 126 -17.36 -0.48 -21.54
C GLU A 126 -17.69 0.98 -21.14
N MET A 127 -16.72 1.65 -20.51
CA MET A 127 -16.84 3.05 -20.15
C MET A 127 -16.82 3.96 -21.38
N ALA A 128 -15.95 3.72 -22.35
CA ALA A 128 -15.88 4.50 -23.58
C ALA A 128 -17.22 4.49 -24.33
N GLU A 129 -17.89 3.34 -24.40
CA GLU A 129 -19.25 3.23 -24.97
C GLU A 129 -20.27 4.06 -24.18
N SER A 130 -20.23 3.96 -22.85
CA SER A 130 -21.13 4.70 -21.95
C SER A 130 -20.94 6.22 -22.05
N LEU A 131 -19.68 6.69 -22.13
CA LEU A 131 -19.35 8.11 -22.29
C LEU A 131 -19.75 8.65 -23.66
N SER A 132 -19.66 7.82 -24.71
CA SER A 132 -20.17 8.18 -26.04
C SER A 132 -21.69 8.45 -26.01
N ILE A 133 -22.45 7.60 -25.31
CA ILE A 133 -23.90 7.81 -25.12
C ILE A 133 -24.17 9.11 -24.35
N ILE A 134 -23.38 9.41 -23.31
CA ILE A 134 -23.50 10.67 -22.55
C ILE A 134 -23.22 11.88 -23.44
N ARG A 135 -22.16 11.84 -24.26
CA ARG A 135 -21.84 12.90 -25.23
C ARG A 135 -22.98 13.16 -26.22
N MET A 136 -23.65 12.11 -26.67
CA MET A 136 -24.74 12.23 -27.65
C MET A 136 -26.08 12.64 -27.04
N SER A 137 -26.42 12.09 -25.86
CA SER A 137 -27.75 12.24 -25.26
C SER A 137 -27.81 13.29 -24.15
N GLY A 138 -26.66 13.71 -23.61
CA GLY A 138 -26.57 14.56 -22.42
C GLY A 138 -26.98 13.86 -21.13
N GLN A 139 -27.31 12.55 -21.16
CA GLN A 139 -27.77 11.80 -20.00
C GLN A 139 -26.94 10.52 -19.80
N ALA A 140 -26.66 10.19 -18.53
CA ALA A 140 -26.02 8.93 -18.18
C ALA A 140 -26.99 7.76 -18.45
N PRO A 141 -26.50 6.64 -19.03
CA PRO A 141 -27.32 5.45 -19.19
C PRO A 141 -27.77 4.90 -17.83
N MET A 142 -28.97 4.31 -17.79
CA MET A 142 -29.59 3.77 -16.56
C MET A 142 -28.69 2.79 -15.77
N ASN A 143 -27.75 2.13 -16.45
CA ASN A 143 -26.82 1.16 -15.87
C ASN A 143 -25.38 1.67 -15.79
N PHE A 144 -25.16 2.99 -15.79
CA PHE A 144 -23.83 3.57 -15.66
C PHE A 144 -23.18 3.11 -14.34
N LYS A 145 -22.06 2.40 -14.45
CA LYS A 145 -21.27 1.95 -13.30
C LYS A 145 -19.93 2.68 -13.30
N THR A 146 -19.53 3.17 -12.13
CA THR A 146 -18.18 3.71 -11.96
C THR A 146 -17.16 2.62 -12.30
N PRO A 147 -16.15 2.93 -13.13
CA PRO A 147 -15.18 1.91 -13.53
C PRO A 147 -14.31 1.52 -12.34
N VAL A 148 -13.73 0.32 -12.41
CA VAL A 148 -12.68 -0.08 -11.47
C VAL A 148 -11.41 0.65 -11.87
N VAL A 149 -10.73 1.22 -10.89
CA VAL A 149 -9.48 1.94 -11.11
C VAL A 149 -8.45 1.47 -10.10
N LEU A 150 -7.21 1.33 -10.55
CA LEU A 150 -6.11 0.76 -9.78
C LEU A 150 -5.09 1.82 -9.42
N ILE A 151 -4.52 1.71 -8.21
CA ILE A 151 -3.42 2.55 -7.75
C ILE A 151 -2.14 2.03 -8.40
N THR A 152 -1.69 2.70 -9.46
CA THR A 152 -0.55 2.26 -10.29
C THR A 152 0.74 2.07 -9.50
N ASP A 153 0.99 2.89 -8.48
CA ASP A 153 2.16 2.79 -7.60
C ASP A 153 2.22 1.44 -6.86
N THR A 154 1.08 0.95 -6.35
CA THR A 154 1.02 -0.37 -5.69
C THR A 154 1.46 -1.49 -6.63
N TYR A 155 1.01 -1.46 -7.89
CA TYR A 155 1.35 -2.47 -8.88
C TYR A 155 2.79 -2.32 -9.42
N ALA A 156 3.31 -1.09 -9.53
CA ALA A 156 4.73 -0.87 -9.81
C ALA A 156 5.62 -1.50 -8.73
N LYS A 157 5.24 -1.35 -7.45
CA LYS A 157 5.98 -1.96 -6.34
C LYS A 157 5.86 -3.49 -6.30
N ILE A 158 4.71 -4.05 -6.68
CA ILE A 158 4.56 -5.50 -6.88
C ILE A 158 5.54 -5.99 -7.95
N ARG A 159 5.62 -5.31 -9.10
CA ARG A 159 6.60 -5.63 -10.16
C ARG A 159 8.02 -5.64 -9.60
N ASN A 160 8.43 -4.56 -8.93
CA ASN A 160 9.78 -4.43 -8.38
C ASN A 160 10.08 -5.50 -7.32
N ALA A 161 9.09 -5.91 -6.53
CA ALA A 161 9.24 -6.98 -5.54
C ALA A 161 9.38 -8.38 -6.15
N CYS A 162 8.92 -8.57 -7.38
CA CYS A 162 8.97 -9.85 -8.09
C CYS A 162 10.12 -9.96 -9.09
N GLU A 163 10.66 -8.85 -9.59
CA GLU A 163 11.67 -8.79 -10.65
C GLU A 163 12.85 -9.73 -10.38
N GLY A 164 13.07 -10.68 -11.29
CA GLY A 164 14.16 -11.64 -11.26
C GLY A 164 14.09 -12.68 -10.13
N THR A 165 13.02 -12.71 -9.33
CA THR A 165 12.90 -13.56 -8.14
C THR A 165 11.65 -14.42 -8.11
N SER A 166 10.75 -14.30 -9.08
CA SER A 166 9.55 -15.15 -9.15
C SER A 166 9.85 -16.58 -9.62
N GLY A 167 11.00 -16.80 -10.26
CA GLY A 167 11.31 -18.07 -10.92
C GLY A 167 10.53 -18.31 -12.22
N MET A 168 9.76 -17.33 -12.71
CA MET A 168 8.95 -17.43 -13.93
C MET A 168 9.10 -16.18 -14.83
N PRO A 169 10.21 -16.04 -15.57
CA PRO A 169 10.50 -14.84 -16.36
C PRO A 169 9.43 -14.50 -17.42
N GLY A 170 8.78 -15.53 -17.99
CA GLY A 170 7.69 -15.34 -18.95
C GLY A 170 6.48 -14.63 -18.33
N LEU A 171 6.13 -14.97 -17.08
CA LEU A 171 5.06 -14.31 -16.34
C LEU A 171 5.44 -12.88 -15.94
N GLU A 172 6.69 -12.64 -15.55
CA GLU A 172 7.22 -11.29 -15.27
C GLU A 172 7.13 -10.38 -16.52
N ALA A 173 7.45 -10.92 -17.70
CA ALA A 173 7.32 -10.20 -18.97
C ALA A 173 5.85 -9.87 -19.31
N THR A 174 4.94 -10.85 -19.20
CA THR A 174 3.50 -10.63 -19.39
C THR A 174 2.95 -9.60 -18.41
N TYR A 175 3.39 -9.65 -17.14
CA TYR A 175 3.01 -8.67 -16.14
C TYR A 175 3.41 -7.27 -16.58
N ALA A 176 4.67 -7.08 -16.99
CA ALA A 176 5.18 -5.77 -17.40
C ALA A 176 4.41 -5.20 -18.61
N GLU A 177 4.13 -6.04 -19.60
CA GLU A 177 3.33 -5.65 -20.78
C GLU A 177 1.91 -5.22 -20.38
N LYS A 178 1.20 -6.07 -19.63
CA LYS A 178 -0.19 -5.83 -19.21
C LYS A 178 -0.30 -4.64 -18.26
N PHE A 179 0.71 -4.42 -17.41
CA PHE A 179 0.75 -3.27 -16.53
C PHE A 179 0.82 -1.95 -17.31
N GLU A 180 1.67 -1.87 -18.34
CA GLU A 180 1.74 -0.68 -19.19
C GLU A 180 0.45 -0.46 -19.98
N ARG A 181 -0.14 -1.51 -20.55
CA ARG A 181 -1.45 -1.43 -21.22
C ARG A 181 -2.56 -0.92 -20.31
N MET A 182 -2.63 -1.44 -19.09
CA MET A 182 -3.59 -0.98 -18.08
C MET A 182 -3.39 0.50 -17.75
N LYS A 183 -2.15 0.97 -17.57
CA LYS A 183 -1.86 2.40 -17.34
C LYS A 183 -2.41 3.27 -18.46
N TYR A 184 -2.19 2.89 -19.71
CA TYR A 184 -2.71 3.63 -20.87
C TYR A 184 -4.24 3.61 -20.92
N ALA A 185 -4.87 2.44 -20.77
CA ALA A 185 -6.32 2.30 -20.78
C ALA A 185 -6.98 3.12 -19.66
N GLN A 186 -6.42 3.07 -18.45
CA GLN A 186 -6.89 3.84 -17.30
C GLN A 186 -6.72 5.34 -17.49
N ALA A 187 -5.56 5.79 -18.00
CA ALA A 187 -5.30 7.20 -18.24
C ALA A 187 -6.24 7.79 -19.31
N ASP A 188 -6.46 7.06 -20.42
CA ASP A 188 -7.39 7.46 -21.47
C ASP A 188 -8.83 7.53 -20.94
N MET A 189 -9.28 6.50 -20.22
CA MET A 189 -10.59 6.47 -19.57
C MET A 189 -10.80 7.67 -18.63
N ILE A 190 -9.83 7.98 -17.76
CA ILE A 190 -9.90 9.13 -16.85
C ILE A 190 -9.96 10.45 -17.63
N GLY A 191 -9.17 10.56 -18.72
CA GLY A 191 -9.19 11.73 -19.61
C GLY A 191 -10.58 11.96 -20.22
N GLN A 192 -11.18 10.91 -20.78
CA GLN A 192 -12.52 10.99 -21.37
C GLN A 192 -13.61 11.33 -20.35
N MET A 193 -13.50 10.82 -19.11
CA MET A 193 -14.43 11.15 -18.03
C MET A 193 -14.31 12.62 -17.62
N ALA A 194 -13.09 13.15 -17.53
CA ALA A 194 -12.84 14.53 -17.14
C ALA A 194 -13.36 15.55 -18.16
N GLU A 195 -13.32 15.24 -19.47
CA GLU A 195 -13.94 16.07 -20.52
C GLU A 195 -15.45 16.25 -20.30
N LEU A 196 -16.10 15.30 -19.64
CA LEU A 196 -17.53 15.35 -19.29
C LEU A 196 -17.78 15.88 -17.88
N GLY A 197 -16.75 16.40 -17.22
CA GLY A 197 -16.83 16.92 -15.85
C GLY A 197 -16.98 15.83 -14.79
N ILE A 198 -16.69 14.57 -15.12
CA ILE A 198 -16.73 13.45 -14.19
C ILE A 198 -15.33 13.23 -13.62
N PHE A 199 -15.17 13.47 -12.32
CA PHE A 199 -13.88 13.33 -11.63
C PHE A 199 -13.92 12.15 -10.66
N ILE A 200 -12.87 11.33 -10.69
CA ILE A 200 -12.67 10.23 -9.74
C ILE A 200 -11.77 10.73 -8.61
N ALA A 201 -12.24 10.64 -7.37
CA ALA A 201 -11.46 10.99 -6.20
C ALA A 201 -10.15 10.17 -6.15
N GLY A 202 -9.02 10.85 -5.97
CA GLY A 202 -7.69 10.24 -5.87
C GLY A 202 -6.95 10.05 -7.20
N MET A 203 -7.56 10.31 -8.36
CA MET A 203 -6.90 10.20 -9.67
C MET A 203 -7.28 11.36 -10.59
N PRO A 204 -6.73 12.57 -10.35
CA PRO A 204 -6.97 13.70 -11.23
C PRO A 204 -6.33 13.46 -12.62
N PRO A 205 -6.89 14.05 -13.69
CA PRO A 205 -6.32 13.95 -15.03
C PRO A 205 -4.86 14.42 -15.04
N GLY A 206 -3.98 13.65 -15.68
CA GLY A 206 -2.56 13.99 -15.77
C GLY A 206 -1.74 13.71 -14.50
N ALA A 207 -2.31 13.07 -13.48
CA ALA A 207 -1.51 12.46 -12.41
C ALA A 207 -0.73 11.28 -12.97
N ALA A 208 0.45 11.55 -13.52
CA ALA A 208 1.46 10.51 -13.65
C ALA A 208 1.71 9.96 -12.24
N PRO A 209 1.75 8.63 -12.02
CA PRO A 209 2.24 8.09 -10.77
C PRO A 209 3.62 8.68 -10.54
N ALA A 210 3.77 9.48 -9.48
CA ALA A 210 5.08 9.93 -9.06
C ALA A 210 5.90 8.69 -8.71
N GLU A 211 6.87 8.34 -9.55
CA GLU A 211 7.84 7.30 -9.19
C GLU A 211 8.59 7.80 -7.97
N ILE A 212 8.47 7.07 -6.86
CA ILE A 212 9.18 7.41 -5.63
C ILE A 212 10.66 7.18 -5.88
N ARG A 213 11.43 8.26 -5.98
CA ARG A 213 12.88 8.18 -5.92
C ARG A 213 13.29 8.07 -4.46
N TYR A 214 13.41 6.84 -3.98
CA TYR A 214 14.02 6.57 -2.69
C TYR A 214 15.51 6.97 -2.74
N PRO A 215 15.99 7.88 -1.88
CA PRO A 215 17.42 8.16 -1.78
C PRO A 215 18.18 6.89 -1.38
N THR A 216 19.50 6.89 -1.55
CA THR A 216 20.32 5.88 -0.87
C THR A 216 20.32 6.14 0.64
N PHE A 217 20.63 5.13 1.46
CA PHE A 217 20.72 5.34 2.91
C PHE A 217 21.74 6.44 3.24
N GLU A 218 22.84 6.49 2.49
CA GLU A 218 23.92 7.46 2.66
C GLU A 218 23.46 8.89 2.32
N GLU A 219 22.57 9.06 1.34
CA GLU A 219 21.96 10.34 1.00
C GLU A 219 20.86 10.77 1.99
N SER A 220 20.32 9.84 2.78
CA SER A 220 19.21 10.10 3.71
C SER A 220 19.62 10.90 4.94
N GLY A 221 20.91 11.04 5.26
CA GLY A 221 21.38 11.77 6.45
C GLY A 221 20.97 11.13 7.79
N LEU A 222 20.48 9.89 7.77
CA LEU A 222 20.08 9.14 8.95
C LEU A 222 21.29 8.64 9.75
N MET A 223 21.06 8.38 11.04
CA MET A 223 22.08 7.75 11.89
C MET A 223 22.42 6.35 11.39
N ASP A 224 23.68 6.13 11.03
CA ASP A 224 24.15 4.83 10.56
C ASP A 224 24.27 3.83 11.70
N THR A 225 23.23 3.02 11.87
CA THR A 225 23.22 1.84 12.75
C THR A 225 22.50 0.68 12.06
N PRO A 226 22.81 -0.59 12.43
CA PRO A 226 22.09 -1.74 11.87
C PRO A 226 20.56 -1.64 12.04
N LYS A 227 20.11 -1.14 13.18
CA LYS A 227 18.69 -0.99 13.51
C LYS A 227 17.97 0.01 12.59
N VAL A 228 18.60 1.16 12.35
CA VAL A 228 18.05 2.22 11.47
C VAL A 228 18.14 1.80 10.00
N ARG A 229 19.21 1.13 9.58
CA ARG A 229 19.33 0.55 8.23
C ARG A 229 18.24 -0.48 7.96
N ALA A 230 17.98 -1.40 8.91
CA ALA A 230 16.93 -2.39 8.75
C ALA A 230 15.54 -1.76 8.59
N ALA A 231 15.22 -0.72 9.38
CA ALA A 231 13.98 0.03 9.24
C ALA A 231 13.88 0.78 7.90
N TYR A 232 14.98 1.36 7.42
CA TYR A 232 15.06 1.99 6.12
C TYR A 232 14.83 1.00 4.96
N ASP A 233 15.45 -0.18 5.03
CA ASP A 233 15.29 -1.24 4.04
C ASP A 233 13.85 -1.77 4.02
N VAL A 234 13.19 -1.89 5.18
CA VAL A 234 11.76 -2.17 5.24
C VAL A 234 10.97 -1.08 4.52
N LEU A 235 11.19 0.18 4.87
CA LEU A 235 10.42 1.30 4.36
C LEU A 235 10.53 1.47 2.84
N THR A 236 11.73 1.35 2.28
CA THR A 236 11.99 1.50 0.84
C THR A 236 11.48 0.34 -0.01
N THR A 237 11.14 -0.79 0.62
CA THR A 237 10.68 -2.00 -0.08
C THR A 237 9.23 -2.34 0.18
N HIS A 238 8.58 -1.63 1.10
CA HIS A 238 7.22 -1.90 1.53
C HIS A 238 6.21 -1.31 0.56
N THR A 239 5.33 -2.15 0.02
CA THR A 239 4.45 -1.76 -1.11
C THR A 239 3.41 -0.70 -0.75
N ARG A 240 3.07 -0.54 0.53
CA ARG A 240 2.05 0.42 1.00
C ARG A 240 2.59 1.80 1.42
N VAL A 241 3.91 2.00 1.38
CA VAL A 241 4.53 3.29 1.77
C VAL A 241 4.25 4.33 0.68
N ARG A 242 3.54 5.40 0.99
CA ARG A 242 3.26 6.47 0.02
C ARG A 242 4.43 7.45 -0.04
N PRO A 243 4.60 8.21 -1.15
CA PRO A 243 5.67 9.21 -1.24
C PRO A 243 5.66 10.19 -0.06
N GLU A 244 4.48 10.72 0.30
CA GLU A 244 4.32 11.69 1.38
C GLU A 244 4.61 11.08 2.77
N ASP A 245 4.24 9.81 2.98
CA ASP A 245 4.52 9.09 4.24
C ASP A 245 6.02 8.80 4.36
N PHE A 246 6.68 8.47 3.24
CA PHE A 246 8.11 8.28 3.18
C PHE A 246 8.86 9.56 3.55
N GLU A 247 8.50 10.69 2.93
CA GLU A 247 9.14 11.98 3.19
C GLU A 247 8.97 12.41 4.66
N GLY A 248 7.76 12.28 5.21
CA GLY A 248 7.49 12.56 6.62
C GLY A 248 8.29 11.67 7.57
N ALA A 249 8.39 10.37 7.26
CA ALA A 249 9.15 9.40 8.04
C ALA A 249 10.66 9.70 8.02
N ILE A 250 11.22 10.00 6.85
CA ILE A 250 12.63 10.39 6.70
C ILE A 250 12.89 11.67 7.48
N TYR A 251 12.03 12.68 7.35
CA TYR A 251 12.26 13.96 8.03
C TYR A 251 12.22 13.82 9.55
N ALA A 252 11.23 13.11 10.11
CA ALA A 252 11.18 12.85 11.55
C ALA A 252 12.38 12.03 12.04
N ALA A 253 12.79 11.01 11.28
CA ALA A 253 13.96 10.20 11.63
C ALA A 253 15.28 10.99 11.53
N GLN A 254 15.40 11.93 10.58
CA GLN A 254 16.52 12.87 10.49
C GLN A 254 16.57 13.83 11.69
N LEU A 255 15.42 14.36 12.12
CA LEU A 255 15.34 15.19 13.33
C LEU A 255 15.87 14.41 14.54
N LEU A 256 15.45 13.16 14.72
CA LEU A 256 15.96 12.30 15.79
C LEU A 256 17.44 11.93 15.61
N SER A 257 17.92 11.85 14.38
CA SER A 257 19.32 11.55 14.03
C SER A 257 20.26 12.75 14.20
N THR A 258 19.77 13.98 14.29
CA THR A 258 20.62 15.20 14.22
C THR A 258 20.41 16.18 15.37
N THR A 259 19.21 16.25 15.94
CA THR A 259 18.84 17.32 16.89
C THR A 259 19.50 17.16 18.26
N SER A 260 19.72 15.94 18.75
CA SER A 260 20.28 15.68 20.08
C SER A 260 21.59 14.88 20.01
N PRO A 261 22.52 15.05 20.97
CA PRO A 261 23.62 14.11 21.19
C PRO A 261 23.15 12.77 21.78
N THR A 262 22.02 12.72 22.51
CA THR A 262 21.43 11.49 23.10
C THR A 262 20.55 10.73 22.10
N LYS A 263 21.04 10.59 20.86
CA LYS A 263 20.32 9.92 19.77
C LYS A 263 19.95 8.50 20.19
N ASN A 264 18.69 8.13 19.98
CA ASN A 264 18.18 6.81 20.29
C ASN A 264 17.87 6.05 18.99
N PRO A 265 18.71 5.08 18.58
CA PRO A 265 18.47 4.29 17.36
C PRO A 265 17.11 3.61 17.33
N THR A 266 16.57 3.23 18.48
CA THR A 266 15.26 2.58 18.60
C THR A 266 14.13 3.55 18.26
N ALA A 267 14.19 4.79 18.75
CA ALA A 267 13.24 5.83 18.37
C ALA A 267 13.36 6.22 16.89
N ILE A 268 14.59 6.31 16.34
CA ILE A 268 14.82 6.62 14.92
C ILE A 268 14.21 5.53 14.03
N ALA A 269 14.49 4.26 14.33
CA ALA A 269 13.93 3.12 13.59
C ALA A 269 12.41 3.04 13.72
N ALA A 270 11.86 3.28 14.93
CA ALA A 270 10.42 3.32 15.14
C ALA A 270 9.75 4.47 14.37
N ALA A 271 10.36 5.66 14.31
CA ALA A 271 9.85 6.78 13.52
C ALA A 271 9.73 6.45 12.03
N LEU A 272 10.75 5.78 11.46
CA LEU A 272 10.71 5.36 10.05
C LEU A 272 9.50 4.47 9.77
N ILE A 273 9.20 3.53 10.65
CA ILE A 273 8.15 2.54 10.45
C ILE A 273 6.76 3.07 10.81
N ASP A 274 6.61 3.68 11.99
CA ASP A 274 5.31 4.16 12.49
C ASP A 274 4.75 5.24 11.57
N ILE A 275 5.59 6.19 11.14
CA ILE A 275 5.16 7.29 10.27
C ILE A 275 5.04 6.80 8.83
N GLY A 276 5.99 6.00 8.36
CA GLY A 276 6.04 5.57 6.97
C GLY A 276 4.99 4.52 6.59
N ILE A 277 4.49 3.74 7.55
CA ILE A 277 3.48 2.70 7.35
C ILE A 277 2.21 3.06 8.12
N ARG A 278 1.41 3.98 7.56
CA ARG A 278 0.24 4.57 8.22
C ARG A 278 -0.82 3.57 8.71
N GLU A 279 -1.02 2.48 7.98
CA GLU A 279 -2.09 1.50 8.26
C GLU A 279 -1.51 0.12 8.59
N MET A 280 -0.72 0.02 9.66
CA MET A 280 -0.25 -1.28 10.14
C MET A 280 -1.43 -2.17 10.56
N SER A 281 -1.50 -3.34 9.95
CA SER A 281 -2.40 -4.44 10.28
C SER A 281 -1.75 -5.34 11.34
N PRO A 282 -2.53 -6.13 12.10
CA PRO A 282 -1.98 -7.11 13.04
C PRO A 282 -1.02 -8.12 12.37
N TYR A 283 -1.20 -8.40 11.08
CA TYR A 283 -0.37 -9.33 10.32
C TYR A 283 1.02 -8.78 9.97
N ASP A 284 1.20 -7.46 10.00
CA ASP A 284 2.50 -6.83 9.76
C ASP A 284 3.56 -7.27 10.76
N SER A 285 3.16 -7.47 12.02
CA SER A 285 4.03 -7.93 13.11
C SER A 285 4.77 -9.23 12.77
N VAL A 286 4.14 -10.15 12.03
CA VAL A 286 4.71 -11.44 11.62
C VAL A 286 5.94 -11.27 10.72
N PHE A 287 5.95 -10.22 9.89
CA PHE A 287 7.04 -9.89 8.99
C PHE A 287 8.06 -8.96 9.64
N LEU A 288 7.60 -7.92 10.33
CA LEU A 288 8.45 -6.93 10.98
C LEU A 288 9.34 -7.56 12.05
N GLN A 289 8.85 -8.57 12.79
CA GLN A 289 9.66 -9.27 13.80
C GLN A 289 10.88 -10.03 13.24
N LYS A 290 10.90 -10.30 11.93
CA LYS A 290 12.04 -10.95 11.26
C LYS A 290 13.10 -9.94 10.84
N LYS A 291 12.78 -8.64 10.82
CA LYS A 291 13.61 -7.57 10.26
C LYS A 291 14.03 -6.53 11.28
N LEU A 292 13.20 -6.30 12.29
CA LEU A 292 13.40 -5.28 13.31
C LEU A 292 13.72 -5.89 14.66
N ASP A 293 14.50 -5.17 15.44
CA ASP A 293 14.81 -5.54 16.81
C ASP A 293 13.56 -5.47 17.70
N TRP A 294 13.52 -6.30 18.74
CA TRP A 294 12.37 -6.45 19.63
C TRP A 294 11.93 -5.15 20.32
N ASP A 295 12.89 -4.27 20.64
CA ASP A 295 12.65 -2.99 21.30
C ASP A 295 11.96 -1.98 20.34
N VAL A 296 12.27 -2.03 19.04
CA VAL A 296 11.54 -1.26 18.02
C VAL A 296 10.10 -1.74 17.96
N LEU A 297 9.89 -3.05 17.94
CA LEU A 297 8.54 -3.64 17.90
C LEU A 297 7.74 -3.30 19.17
N GLU A 298 8.38 -3.25 20.33
CA GLU A 298 7.73 -2.82 21.57
C GLU A 298 7.18 -1.39 21.46
N VAL A 299 7.96 -0.49 20.87
CA VAL A 299 7.53 0.89 20.60
C VAL A 299 6.34 0.90 19.63
N LEU A 300 6.44 0.19 18.50
CA LEU A 300 5.38 0.13 17.48
C LEU A 300 4.08 -0.52 17.98
N ASN A 301 4.18 -1.48 18.90
CA ASN A 301 3.03 -2.15 19.51
C ASN A 301 2.37 -1.34 20.62
N THR A 302 3.05 -0.32 21.16
CA THR A 302 2.49 0.52 22.24
C THR A 302 1.41 1.45 21.69
N ALA A 303 1.74 2.20 20.65
CA ALA A 303 0.88 3.22 20.06
C ALA A 303 1.39 3.57 18.66
N THR A 304 0.54 4.24 17.88
CA THR A 304 0.90 4.85 16.60
C THR A 304 0.53 6.32 16.60
N VAL A 305 1.37 7.17 15.99
CA VAL A 305 1.11 8.61 15.89
C VAL A 305 -0.21 8.93 15.18
N TYR A 306 -0.73 8.00 14.37
CA TYR A 306 -1.99 8.16 13.63
C TYR A 306 -3.26 7.87 14.45
N GLN A 307 -3.15 7.23 15.62
CA GLN A 307 -4.29 6.85 16.46
C GLN A 307 -4.32 7.58 17.81
N ILE A 308 -3.45 8.58 17.98
CA ILE A 308 -3.45 9.41 19.18
C ILE A 308 -4.68 10.32 19.15
N SER A 309 -5.49 10.20 20.19
CA SER A 309 -6.70 11.00 20.43
C SER A 309 -6.62 11.80 21.72
N HIS A 310 -5.74 11.40 22.66
CA HIS A 310 -5.57 12.06 23.95
C HIS A 310 -4.09 12.17 24.36
N PRO A 311 -3.66 13.26 25.02
CA PRO A 311 -2.26 13.45 25.41
C PRO A 311 -1.73 12.37 26.33
N GLN A 312 -2.60 11.76 27.15
CA GLN A 312 -2.24 10.70 28.09
C GLN A 312 -1.70 9.45 27.38
N GLN A 313 -2.08 9.21 26.12
CA GLN A 313 -1.53 8.10 25.33
C GLN A 313 -0.04 8.32 25.07
N VAL A 314 0.36 9.56 24.76
CA VAL A 314 1.78 9.93 24.55
C VAL A 314 2.53 9.91 25.87
N LEU A 315 1.95 10.53 26.91
CA LEU A 315 2.59 10.62 28.23
C LEU A 315 2.75 9.27 28.92
N GLY A 316 1.84 8.34 28.70
CA GLY A 316 1.91 6.97 29.25
C GLY A 316 2.83 6.04 28.47
N ALA A 317 3.20 6.39 27.24
CA ALA A 317 4.04 5.56 26.38
C ALA A 317 5.53 5.59 26.80
N PRO A 318 6.35 4.62 26.34
CA PRO A 318 7.80 4.60 26.47
C PRO A 318 8.45 5.87 25.92
N ILE A 319 9.70 6.11 26.33
CA ILE A 319 10.39 7.36 26.01
C ILE A 319 10.67 7.49 24.52
N GLU A 320 10.99 6.37 23.87
CA GLU A 320 11.16 6.24 22.43
C GLU A 320 9.92 6.72 21.68
N PHE A 321 8.73 6.29 22.10
CA PHE A 321 7.48 6.71 21.45
C PHE A 321 7.23 8.20 21.62
N ARG A 322 7.56 8.78 22.78
CA ARG A 322 7.44 10.24 23.00
C ARG A 322 8.36 11.02 22.06
N GLN A 323 9.59 10.52 21.86
CA GLN A 323 10.53 11.09 20.90
C GLN A 323 9.96 11.02 19.47
N VAL A 324 9.43 9.86 19.06
CA VAL A 324 8.77 9.68 17.75
C VAL A 324 7.60 10.65 17.59
N ALA A 325 6.71 10.73 18.58
CA ALA A 325 5.53 11.56 18.55
C ALA A 325 5.86 13.06 18.41
N VAL A 326 6.85 13.55 19.17
CA VAL A 326 7.31 14.95 19.08
C VAL A 326 8.02 15.23 17.75
N ALA A 327 8.88 14.32 17.28
CA ALA A 327 9.54 14.46 15.98
C ALA A 327 8.53 14.49 14.82
N ASN A 328 7.52 13.60 14.84
CA ASN A 328 6.43 13.61 13.87
C ASN A 328 5.62 14.91 13.93
N ALA A 329 5.31 15.41 15.13
CA ALA A 329 4.59 16.67 15.27
C ALA A 329 5.35 17.86 14.67
N ILE A 330 6.68 17.92 14.84
CA ILE A 330 7.54 18.91 14.17
C ILE A 330 7.45 18.73 12.65
N ALA A 331 7.63 17.49 12.15
CA ALA A 331 7.62 17.18 10.73
C ALA A 331 6.32 17.65 10.04
N VAL A 332 5.18 17.28 10.62
CA VAL A 332 3.85 17.64 10.11
C VAL A 332 3.60 19.15 10.17
N MET A 333 4.11 19.86 11.18
CA MET A 333 3.97 21.32 11.26
C MET A 333 4.81 22.05 10.22
N ASP A 334 6.02 21.57 9.94
CA ASP A 334 6.87 22.15 8.91
C ASP A 334 6.32 21.88 7.50
N ASP A 335 5.83 20.67 7.24
CA ASP A 335 5.14 20.32 5.99
C ASP A 335 3.88 21.19 5.78
N ALA A 336 3.03 21.31 6.81
CA ALA A 336 1.86 22.18 6.77
C ALA A 336 2.23 23.65 6.46
N ARG A 337 3.36 24.13 7.00
CA ARG A 337 3.84 25.50 6.74
C ARG A 337 4.33 25.68 5.31
N GLU A 338 5.07 24.72 4.77
CA GLU A 338 5.55 24.75 3.39
C GLU A 338 4.38 24.62 2.40
N GLY A 339 3.49 23.66 2.62
CA GLY A 339 2.25 23.50 1.87
C GLY A 339 1.37 24.76 1.93
N GLY A 340 1.30 25.43 3.08
CA GLY A 340 0.60 26.71 3.21
C GLY A 340 1.22 27.84 2.39
N LYS A 341 2.56 27.95 2.35
CA LYS A 341 3.25 28.94 1.50
C LYS A 341 3.01 28.68 0.02
N GLU A 342 3.14 27.43 -0.39
CA GLU A 342 2.93 27.02 -1.77
C GLU A 342 1.48 27.23 -2.21
N PHE A 343 0.52 26.88 -1.35
CA PHE A 343 -0.88 27.14 -1.58
C PHE A 343 -1.17 28.63 -1.79
N MET A 344 -0.59 29.51 -0.96
CA MET A 344 -0.73 30.95 -1.12
C MET A 344 -0.11 31.46 -2.41
N ARG A 345 1.00 30.87 -2.88
CA ARG A 345 1.61 31.16 -4.17
C ARG A 345 0.66 30.79 -5.32
N VAL A 346 0.12 29.57 -5.30
CA VAL A 346 -0.83 29.08 -6.32
C VAL A 346 -2.09 29.95 -6.38
N VAL A 347 -2.64 30.34 -5.23
CA VAL A 347 -3.80 31.24 -5.15
C VAL A 347 -3.48 32.62 -5.74
N ALA A 348 -2.28 33.14 -5.49
CA ALA A 348 -1.85 34.43 -6.05
C ALA A 348 -1.68 34.37 -7.58
N GLU A 349 -1.21 33.23 -8.10
CA GLU A 349 -1.02 33.00 -9.54
C GLU A 349 -2.32 32.65 -10.28
N ASN A 350 -3.36 32.21 -9.57
CA ASN A 350 -4.64 31.79 -10.16
C ASN A 350 -5.82 32.53 -9.50
N PRO A 351 -6.17 33.75 -9.96
CA PRO A 351 -7.23 34.57 -9.36
C PRO A 351 -8.63 33.92 -9.39
N GLU A 352 -8.84 32.96 -10.29
CA GLU A 352 -10.09 32.21 -10.43
C GLU A 352 -10.24 31.06 -9.42
N TYR A 353 -9.23 30.82 -8.56
CA TYR A 353 -9.25 29.72 -7.61
C TYR A 353 -10.45 29.83 -6.64
N PRO A 354 -11.28 28.78 -6.48
CA PRO A 354 -12.50 28.88 -5.68
C PRO A 354 -12.24 29.27 -4.22
N LYS A 355 -12.82 30.40 -3.78
CA LYS A 355 -12.67 30.92 -2.41
C LYS A 355 -13.06 29.92 -1.32
N GLY A 356 -14.02 29.04 -1.60
CA GLY A 356 -14.42 27.96 -0.69
C GLY A 356 -13.29 26.96 -0.43
N ASN A 357 -12.53 26.59 -1.46
CA ASN A 357 -11.39 25.67 -1.36
C ASN A 357 -10.22 26.33 -0.60
N ILE A 358 -10.03 27.65 -0.76
CA ILE A 358 -9.04 28.43 0.01
C ILE A 358 -9.35 28.34 1.52
N LEU A 359 -10.59 28.60 1.90
CA LEU A 359 -11.00 28.55 3.30
C LEU A 359 -10.84 27.13 3.89
N GLN A 360 -11.23 26.09 3.14
CA GLN A 360 -11.09 24.70 3.60
C GLN A 360 -9.63 24.29 3.82
N ASN A 361 -8.72 24.65 2.91
CA ASN A 361 -7.30 24.37 3.07
C ASN A 361 -6.69 25.12 4.25
N MET A 362 -7.03 26.42 4.41
CA MET A 362 -6.58 27.18 5.58
C MET A 362 -7.09 26.59 6.91
N LEU A 363 -8.33 26.10 6.95
CA LEU A 363 -8.88 25.41 8.13
C LEU A 363 -8.17 24.09 8.41
N ALA A 364 -7.79 23.32 7.38
CA ALA A 364 -7.02 22.10 7.54
C ALA A 364 -5.64 22.37 8.14
N LEU A 365 -4.91 23.36 7.63
CA LEU A 365 -3.62 23.80 8.18
C LEU A 365 -3.73 24.26 9.64
N LYS A 366 -4.79 25.01 9.98
CA LYS A 366 -5.04 25.44 11.36
C LYS A 366 -5.33 24.26 12.29
N ARG A 367 -6.04 23.22 11.81
CA ARG A 367 -6.31 22.01 12.61
C ARG A 367 -5.02 21.28 12.97
N VAL A 368 -4.07 21.17 12.05
CA VAL A 368 -2.76 20.57 12.31
C VAL A 368 -2.07 21.24 13.49
N SER A 369 -2.00 22.57 13.49
CA SER A 369 -1.39 23.34 14.59
C SER A 369 -2.09 23.08 15.95
N ILE A 370 -3.43 23.15 15.97
CA ILE A 370 -4.21 22.92 17.19
C ILE A 370 -4.01 21.49 17.71
N MET A 371 -4.07 20.50 16.82
CA MET A 371 -3.85 19.10 17.20
C MET A 371 -2.44 18.90 17.74
N SER A 372 -1.42 19.48 17.10
CA SER A 372 -0.04 19.38 17.59
C SER A 372 0.13 19.97 18.98
N GLN A 373 -0.48 21.13 19.23
CA GLN A 373 -0.45 21.77 20.54
C GLN A 373 -1.22 20.98 21.59
N GLN A 374 -2.40 20.45 21.26
CA GLN A 374 -3.25 19.75 22.23
C GLN A 374 -2.68 18.38 22.59
N LEU A 375 -2.25 17.60 21.59
CA LEU A 375 -1.89 16.19 21.75
C LEU A 375 -0.43 15.99 22.16
N PHE A 376 0.50 16.77 21.60
CA PHE A 376 1.93 16.51 21.75
C PHE A 376 2.65 17.52 22.66
N ALA A 377 2.22 18.78 22.75
CA ALA A 377 2.85 19.76 23.65
C ALA A 377 2.94 19.31 25.11
N PRO A 378 1.98 18.52 25.67
CA PRO A 378 2.13 17.98 27.02
C PRO A 378 3.37 17.09 27.23
N ALA A 379 3.94 16.51 26.16
CA ALA A 379 5.14 15.69 26.22
C ALA A 379 6.45 16.50 26.29
N LEU A 380 6.40 17.84 26.17
CA LEU A 380 7.58 18.70 26.33
C LEU A 380 8.25 18.49 27.70
N GLY A 381 9.56 18.31 27.70
CA GLY A 381 10.36 18.00 28.88
C GLY A 381 10.27 16.54 29.33
N ARG A 382 9.61 15.67 28.55
CA ARG A 382 9.40 14.24 28.86
C ARG A 382 9.97 13.30 27.80
N THR A 383 10.68 13.82 26.81
CA THR A 383 11.30 13.05 25.71
C THR A 383 12.74 12.61 26.01
N ASP A 384 13.38 13.14 27.06
CA ASP A 384 14.82 12.97 27.33
C ASP A 384 15.73 13.41 26.15
N MET A 385 15.19 14.31 25.32
CA MET A 385 15.89 15.01 24.25
C MET A 385 15.59 16.52 24.35
N PRO A 386 16.28 17.26 25.24
CA PRO A 386 16.00 18.68 25.47
C PRO A 386 16.05 19.56 24.21
N GLU A 387 16.94 19.23 23.27
CA GLU A 387 17.07 19.92 22.00
C GLU A 387 15.85 19.69 21.09
N LEU A 388 15.28 18.48 21.09
CA LEU A 388 14.06 18.16 20.35
C LEU A 388 12.86 18.90 20.96
N ASP A 389 12.76 18.90 22.29
CA ASP A 389 11.72 19.64 23.02
C ASP A 389 11.79 21.14 22.74
N ARG A 390 13.00 21.70 22.72
CA ARG A 390 13.21 23.12 22.39
C ARG A 390 12.79 23.41 20.96
N LEU A 391 13.20 22.58 19.99
CA LEU A 391 12.81 22.74 18.61
C LEU A 391 11.28 22.71 18.46
N PHE A 392 10.62 21.76 19.10
CA PHE A 392 9.16 21.67 19.09
C PHE A 392 8.49 22.91 19.69
N ALA A 393 8.98 23.39 20.84
CA ALA A 393 8.47 24.59 21.48
C ALA A 393 8.64 25.84 20.60
N ASP A 394 9.75 25.97 19.88
CA ASP A 394 9.99 27.08 18.96
C ASP A 394 9.06 27.00 17.74
N LYS A 395 8.82 25.80 17.18
CA LYS A 395 7.84 25.59 16.11
C LYS A 395 6.41 25.93 16.51
N LEU A 396 6.01 25.58 17.74
CA LEU A 396 4.69 25.94 18.28
C LEU A 396 4.53 27.47 18.43
N LYS A 397 5.60 28.21 18.75
CA LYS A 397 5.55 29.68 18.80
C LYS A 397 5.42 30.29 17.42
N GLU A 398 6.11 29.75 16.42
CA GLU A 398 6.03 30.24 15.03
C GLU A 398 4.65 30.07 14.39
N LEU A 399 3.80 29.20 14.95
CA LEU A 399 2.43 28.95 14.48
C LEU A 399 1.36 29.84 15.12
N ASN A 400 1.70 30.53 16.22
CA ASN A 400 0.83 31.50 16.92
C ASN A 400 1.18 32.93 16.51
#